data_AF-A0A369W795-F1
#
_entry.id   AF-A0A369W795-F1
#
_cell.length_a   1.000
_cell.length_b   1.000
_cell.length_c   1.000
_cell.angle_alpha   90.00
_cell.angle_beta   90.00
_cell.angle_gamma   90.00
#
_symmetry.space_group_name_H-M   'P 1'
#
loop_
_entity.id
_entity.type
_entity.pdbx_description
1 polymer ?
#
loop_
_entity_poly.entity_id
_entity_poly.type
_entity_poly.pdbx_seq_one_letter_code
_entity_poly.pdbx_strand_id
1 'polypeptide(L)'
;MFTRLIIALSATLCASVAYAQSVPSNTVTLSGPTGADCPEIVAGQINMPDIIEQAGGAEKLYELSQAQLAEYDRWFGEMEAVRGQGVREAEIEALIAQGRTAQEVELQISEAALCYMAQ
;
A
#
# COMPACT_ATOMS: atom_id res chain seq x y z
N MET A 1 -40.33 -32.32 14.34
CA MET A 1 -40.81 -31.18 13.51
C MET A 1 -39.81 -30.04 13.70
N PHE A 2 -39.15 -29.65 12.61
CA PHE A 2 -38.42 -28.39 12.38
C PHE A 2 -37.32 -28.03 13.40
N THR A 3 -36.03 -28.29 13.15
CA THR A 3 -35.20 -27.77 12.04
C THR A 3 -35.21 -26.24 12.00
N ARG A 4 -34.01 -25.64 12.05
CA ARG A 4 -33.64 -24.24 11.72
C ARG A 4 -33.65 -23.24 12.87
N LEU A 5 -32.49 -23.08 13.52
CA LEU A 5 -31.90 -21.74 13.73
C LEU A 5 -30.40 -21.82 14.08
N ILE A 6 -29.67 -22.64 13.34
CA ILE A 6 -28.21 -22.52 13.18
C ILE A 6 -28.06 -22.05 11.72
N ILE A 7 -27.13 -21.12 11.47
CA ILE A 7 -26.79 -20.47 10.18
C ILE A 7 -27.44 -19.08 10.01
N ALA A 8 -26.75 -18.03 10.48
CA ALA A 8 -26.83 -16.68 9.90
C ALA A 8 -25.70 -15.73 10.38
N LEU A 9 -24.47 -16.22 10.61
CA LEU A 9 -23.37 -15.31 11.00
C LEU A 9 -22.00 -15.81 10.50
N SER A 10 -21.95 -16.22 9.24
CA SER A 10 -20.72 -16.66 8.57
C SER A 10 -20.60 -16.11 7.15
N ALA A 11 -21.09 -14.89 6.91
CA ALA A 11 -21.12 -14.28 5.58
C ALA A 11 -20.57 -12.85 5.57
N THR A 12 -19.34 -12.61 6.07
CA THR A 12 -18.61 -11.37 5.70
C THR A 12 -17.09 -11.43 5.90
N LEU A 13 -16.46 -12.61 5.84
CA LEU A 13 -15.00 -12.74 5.92
C LEU A 13 -14.54 -13.74 4.86
N CYS A 14 -14.48 -13.30 3.60
CA CYS A 14 -13.71 -13.92 2.50
C CYS A 14 -13.89 -13.09 1.22
N ALA A 15 -13.46 -11.82 1.22
CA ALA A 15 -13.47 -10.99 0.02
C ALA A 15 -12.17 -10.21 -0.19
N SER A 16 -11.03 -10.75 0.27
CA SER A 16 -9.72 -10.11 0.01
C SER A 16 -8.60 -11.08 -0.38
N VAL A 17 -8.89 -12.38 -0.59
CA VAL A 17 -7.94 -13.29 -1.25
C VAL A 17 -8.30 -13.38 -2.74
N ALA A 18 -7.98 -12.32 -3.46
CA ALA A 18 -7.94 -12.30 -4.92
C ALA A 18 -6.68 -11.57 -5.40
N TYR A 19 -5.52 -11.89 -4.80
CA TYR A 19 -4.19 -11.53 -5.32
C TYR A 19 -3.38 -12.78 -5.65
N ALA A 20 -4.04 -13.76 -6.26
CA ALA A 20 -3.38 -14.89 -6.89
C ALA A 20 -4.27 -15.38 -8.02
N GLN A 21 -4.15 -14.77 -9.20
CA GLN A 21 -4.36 -15.37 -10.53
C GLN A 21 -4.57 -14.27 -11.59
N SER A 22 -3.49 -13.90 -12.27
CA SER A 22 -3.46 -13.80 -13.75
C SER A 22 -2.13 -13.20 -14.20
N VAL A 23 -1.16 -14.08 -14.46
CA VAL A 23 -0.13 -13.79 -15.46
C VAL A 23 -0.70 -14.19 -16.82
N PRO A 24 -1.01 -13.22 -17.69
CA PRO A 24 -0.67 -13.34 -19.09
C PRO A 24 0.61 -12.55 -19.33
N SER A 25 1.64 -13.26 -19.78
CA SER A 25 2.80 -12.66 -20.44
C SER A 25 2.33 -11.86 -21.65
N ASN A 26 1.99 -10.59 -21.44
CA ASN A 26 1.84 -9.62 -22.51
C ASN A 26 2.88 -8.53 -22.26
N THR A 27 3.94 -8.58 -23.06
CA THR A 27 4.82 -7.45 -23.33
C THR A 27 3.97 -6.23 -23.67
N VAL A 28 3.78 -5.33 -22.71
CA VAL A 28 3.35 -3.97 -22.99
C VAL A 28 4.62 -3.19 -23.30
N THR A 29 4.95 -3.14 -24.58
CA THR A 29 5.83 -2.11 -25.12
C THR A 29 4.95 -0.90 -25.42
N LEU A 30 4.99 0.11 -24.55
CA LEU A 30 4.50 1.45 -24.90
C LEU A 30 5.70 2.39 -24.93
N SER A 31 6.28 2.49 -26.13
CA SER A 31 7.22 3.54 -26.45
C SER A 31 6.50 4.88 -26.46
N GLY A 32 6.86 5.78 -25.54
CA GLY A 32 6.63 7.21 -25.64
C GLY A 32 7.93 7.96 -25.31
N PRO A 33 8.57 8.68 -26.24
CA PRO A 33 9.80 9.39 -25.96
C PRO A 33 9.49 10.84 -25.58
N THR A 34 9.35 11.16 -24.29
CA THR A 34 9.40 12.55 -23.79
C THR A 34 9.74 12.59 -22.30
N GLY A 35 10.91 13.12 -21.97
CA GLY A 35 11.18 13.88 -20.72
C GLY A 35 11.13 13.12 -19.39
N ALA A 36 12.29 12.93 -18.75
CA ALA A 36 12.47 12.35 -17.42
C ALA A 36 11.74 11.01 -17.21
N ASP A 37 12.47 9.89 -17.31
CA ASP A 37 11.92 8.53 -17.15
C ASP A 37 11.48 8.29 -15.69
N CYS A 38 10.33 8.84 -15.30
CA CYS A 38 9.70 8.57 -14.02
C CYS A 38 9.13 7.16 -14.02
N PRO A 39 9.21 6.44 -12.88
CA PRO A 39 8.76 5.06 -12.83
C PRO A 39 7.24 4.97 -13.02
N GLU A 40 6.80 4.26 -14.05
CA GLU A 40 5.37 3.99 -14.26
C GLU A 40 4.83 2.96 -13.26
N ILE A 41 5.67 2.02 -12.80
CA ILE A 41 5.31 0.97 -11.85
C ILE A 41 6.17 1.05 -10.59
N VAL A 42 5.52 1.22 -9.44
CA VAL A 42 6.14 1.22 -8.11
C VAL A 42 5.79 -0.07 -7.36
N ALA A 43 6.72 -0.60 -6.56
CA ALA A 43 6.56 -1.83 -5.79
C ALA A 43 6.07 -3.05 -6.60
N GLY A 44 6.33 -3.06 -7.91
CA GLY A 44 5.94 -4.13 -8.84
C GLY A 44 4.44 -4.23 -9.15
N GLN A 45 3.61 -3.30 -8.67
CA GLN A 45 2.14 -3.41 -8.78
C GLN A 45 1.39 -2.08 -8.87
N ILE A 46 1.99 -0.97 -8.46
CA ILE A 46 1.31 0.34 -8.40
C ILE A 46 1.57 1.09 -9.69
N ASN A 47 0.52 1.32 -10.49
CA ASN A 47 0.57 2.17 -11.68
C ASN A 47 0.53 3.65 -11.28
N MET A 48 1.64 4.35 -11.48
CA MET A 48 1.81 5.75 -11.08
C MET A 48 0.87 6.71 -11.84
N PRO A 49 0.75 6.66 -13.18
CA PRO A 49 -0.26 7.43 -13.89
C PRO A 49 -1.68 7.26 -13.33
N ASP A 50 -2.11 6.02 -13.08
CA ASP A 50 -3.46 5.74 -12.60
C ASP A 50 -3.70 6.31 -11.19
N ILE A 51 -2.74 6.17 -10.27
CA ILE A 51 -2.89 6.67 -8.89
C ILE A 51 -2.72 8.19 -8.81
N ILE A 52 -1.90 8.78 -9.69
CA ILE A 52 -1.79 10.24 -9.85
C ILE A 52 -3.13 10.82 -10.31
N GLU A 53 -3.78 10.22 -11.31
CA GLU A 53 -5.10 10.64 -11.76
C GLU A 53 -6.13 10.54 -10.64
N GLN A 54 -6.16 9.41 -9.91
CA GLN A 54 -7.07 9.19 -8.79
C GLN A 54 -6.86 10.18 -7.63
N ALA A 55 -5.60 10.55 -7.35
CA ALA A 55 -5.27 11.54 -6.33
C ALA A 55 -5.61 12.98 -6.76
N GLY A 56 -5.89 13.21 -8.05
CA GLY A 56 -6.16 14.54 -8.61
C GLY A 56 -4.89 15.31 -9.00
N GLY A 57 -3.76 14.62 -9.15
CA GLY A 57 -2.48 15.19 -9.57
C GLY A 57 -1.28 14.71 -8.75
N ALA A 58 -0.08 14.85 -9.32
CA ALA A 58 1.16 14.36 -8.71
C ALA A 58 1.50 15.11 -7.41
N GLU A 59 1.22 16.41 -7.36
CA GLU A 59 1.38 17.22 -6.13
C GLU A 59 0.48 16.69 -5.01
N LYS A 60 -0.79 16.36 -5.33
CA LYS A 60 -1.71 15.86 -4.32
C LYS A 60 -1.33 14.47 -3.83
N LEU A 61 -0.88 13.61 -4.74
CA LEU A 61 -0.35 12.30 -4.38
C LEU A 61 0.88 12.42 -3.47
N TYR A 62 1.80 13.33 -3.79
CA TYR A 62 2.96 13.60 -2.96
C TYR A 62 2.55 14.05 -1.55
N GLU A 63 1.65 15.03 -1.42
CA GLU A 63 1.13 15.46 -0.11
C GLU A 63 0.52 14.31 0.70
N LEU A 64 -0.29 13.47 0.06
CA LEU A 64 -0.92 12.30 0.70
C LEU A 64 0.15 11.31 1.17
N SER A 65 1.15 11.02 0.34
CA SER A 65 2.23 10.10 0.68
C SER A 65 3.10 10.61 1.82
N GLN A 66 3.41 11.91 1.84
CA GLN A 66 4.15 12.55 2.94
C GLN A 66 3.37 12.49 4.26
N ALA A 67 2.05 12.71 4.22
CA ALA A 67 1.20 12.56 5.40
C ALA A 67 1.17 11.10 5.91
N GLN A 68 1.13 10.13 4.99
CA GLN A 68 1.16 8.72 5.33
C GLN A 68 2.52 8.27 5.91
N LEU A 69 3.63 8.78 5.38
CA LEU A 69 4.97 8.56 5.93
C LEU A 69 5.11 9.11 7.36
N ALA A 70 4.59 10.32 7.60
CA ALA A 70 4.57 10.90 8.95
C ALA A 70 3.71 10.07 9.93
N GLU A 71 2.60 9.51 9.45
CA GLU A 71 1.76 8.62 10.23
C GLU A 71 2.49 7.31 10.60
N TYR A 72 3.25 6.73 9.67
CA TYR A 72 4.09 5.57 9.97
C TYR A 72 5.13 5.88 11.04
N ASP A 73 5.81 7.01 10.95
CA ASP A 73 6.82 7.42 11.95
C ASP A 73 6.20 7.59 13.34
N ARG A 74 5.02 8.21 13.42
CA ARG A 74 4.26 8.30 14.68
C ARG A 74 3.92 6.91 15.22
N TRP A 75 3.34 6.06 14.37
CA TRP A 75 2.91 4.72 14.75
C TRP A 75 4.08 3.85 15.24
N PHE A 76 5.25 3.91 14.59
CA PHE A 76 6.44 3.21 15.08
C PHE A 76 6.87 3.68 16.46
N GLY A 77 6.79 4.99 16.73
CA GLY A 77 7.06 5.54 18.06
C GLY A 77 6.09 5.03 19.12
N GLU A 78 4.80 4.94 18.79
CA GLU A 78 3.77 4.37 19.66
C GLU A 78 4.01 2.88 19.93
N MET A 79 4.36 2.10 18.90
CA MET A 79 4.66 0.68 19.01
C MET A 79 5.90 0.42 19.86
N GLU A 80 6.95 1.23 19.74
CA GLU A 80 8.14 1.13 20.59
C GLU A 80 7.80 1.47 22.05
N ALA A 81 6.94 2.48 22.29
CA ALA A 81 6.55 2.88 23.63
C ALA A 81 5.77 1.81 24.40
N VAL A 82 5.03 0.93 23.70
CA VAL A 82 4.25 -0.16 24.32
C VAL A 82 5.04 -1.46 24.49
N ARG A 83 6.31 -1.53 24.03
CA ARG A 83 7.18 -2.69 24.25
C ARG A 83 7.35 -2.96 25.74
N GLY A 84 7.37 -4.24 26.10
CA GLY A 84 7.47 -4.66 27.50
C GLY A 84 6.24 -4.38 28.38
N GLN A 85 5.14 -3.83 27.84
CA GLN A 85 3.90 -3.57 28.61
C GLN A 85 2.93 -4.77 28.66
N GLY A 86 3.44 -5.99 28.48
CA GLY A 86 2.62 -7.22 28.52
C GLY A 86 2.01 -7.65 27.19
N VAL A 87 2.25 -6.90 26.12
CA VAL A 87 1.99 -7.33 24.74
C VAL A 87 3.05 -8.37 24.34
N ARG A 88 2.68 -9.35 23.51
CA ARG A 88 3.64 -10.34 23.00
C ARG A 88 4.67 -9.64 22.12
N GLU A 89 5.93 -9.69 22.53
CA GLU A 89 7.03 -9.01 21.85
C GLU A 89 7.13 -9.40 20.37
N ALA A 90 6.99 -10.70 20.07
CA ALA A 90 6.98 -11.21 18.70
C ALA A 90 5.84 -10.64 17.83
N GLU A 91 4.71 -10.25 18.44
CA GLU A 91 3.58 -9.65 17.73
C GLU A 91 3.86 -8.18 17.41
N ILE A 92 4.48 -7.43 18.33
CA ILE A 92 4.95 -6.07 18.08
C ILE A 92 6.00 -6.07 16.97
N GLU A 93 6.99 -6.96 17.02
CA GLU A 93 8.03 -7.07 16.00
C GLU A 93 7.45 -7.41 14.63
N ALA A 94 6.50 -8.35 14.55
CA ALA A 94 5.84 -8.71 13.31
C ALA A 94 5.03 -7.56 12.71
N LEU A 95 4.34 -6.77 13.55
CA LEU A 95 3.61 -5.59 13.12
C LEU A 95 4.56 -4.51 12.61
N ILE A 96 5.62 -4.19 13.37
CA ILE A 96 6.62 -3.20 12.96
C ILE A 96 7.25 -3.60 11.62
N ALA A 97 7.61 -4.88 11.45
CA ALA A 97 8.15 -5.37 10.18
C ALA A 97 7.20 -5.15 9.00
N GLN A 98 5.90 -5.46 9.17
CA GLN A 98 4.88 -5.20 8.15
C GLN A 98 4.73 -3.70 7.87
N GLY A 99 4.70 -2.87 8.92
CA GLY A 99 4.62 -1.43 8.77
C GLY A 99 5.82 -0.85 8.02
N ARG A 100 7.03 -1.38 8.22
CA ARG A 100 8.24 -0.93 7.51
C ARG A 100 8.18 -1.27 6.03
N THR A 101 7.68 -2.45 5.67
CA THR A 101 7.44 -2.82 4.26
C THR A 101 6.42 -1.89 3.61
N ALA A 102 5.34 -1.55 4.31
CA ALA A 102 4.35 -0.61 3.79
C ALA A 102 4.92 0.82 3.66
N GLN A 103 5.70 1.28 4.65
CA GLN A 103 6.40 2.56 4.60
C GLN A 103 7.35 2.66 3.41
N GLU A 104 8.07 1.58 3.08
CA GLU A 104 8.99 1.54 1.94
C GLU A 104 8.26 1.68 0.60
N VAL A 105 7.08 1.07 0.46
CA VAL A 105 6.22 1.26 -0.71
C VAL A 105 5.77 2.72 -0.80
N GLU A 106 5.31 3.31 0.31
CA GLU A 106 4.87 4.70 0.35
C GLU A 106 6.01 5.68 -0.01
N LEU A 107 7.24 5.39 0.43
CA LEU A 107 8.41 6.18 0.06
C LEU A 107 8.65 6.14 -1.45
N GLN A 108 8.56 4.97 -2.08
CA GLN A 108 8.71 4.85 -3.53
C GLN A 108 7.59 5.61 -4.28
N ILE A 109 6.36 5.61 -3.76
CA ILE A 109 5.25 6.41 -4.32
C ILE A 109 5.57 7.90 -4.22
N SER A 110 6.04 8.36 -3.06
CA SER A 110 6.43 9.76 -2.82
C SER A 110 7.55 10.22 -3.78
N GLU A 111 8.60 9.42 -3.92
CA GLU A 111 9.71 9.68 -4.85
C GLU A 111 9.26 9.71 -6.31
N ALA A 112 8.39 8.78 -6.70
CA ALA A 112 7.81 8.75 -8.03
C ALA A 112 6.93 9.97 -8.28
N ALA A 113 6.07 10.36 -7.34
CA ALA A 113 5.24 11.55 -7.43
C ALA A 113 6.08 12.83 -7.61
N LEU A 114 7.18 12.98 -6.86
CA LEU A 114 8.13 14.08 -7.04
C LEU A 114 8.72 14.12 -8.45
N CYS A 115 9.05 12.96 -9.01
CA CYS A 115 9.53 12.87 -10.39
C CYS A 115 8.48 13.39 -11.38
N TYR A 116 7.22 12.98 -11.25
CA TYR A 116 6.12 13.44 -12.11
C TYR A 116 5.78 14.93 -11.93
N MET A 117 6.02 15.52 -10.75
CA MET A 117 5.88 16.97 -10.53
C MET A 117 6.97 17.79 -11.22
N ALA A 118 8.13 17.19 -11.50
CA ALA A 118 9.26 17.87 -12.12
C ALA A 118 9.23 17.84 -13.67
N GLN A 119 8.23 17.18 -14.25
CA GLN A 119 7.96 17.16 -15.70
C GLN A 119 7.18 18.40 -16.14
#